data_AF-A0A432H8P8-F1
#
_entry.id   AF-A0A432H8P8-F1
#
_cell.length_a   1.000
_cell.length_b   1.000
_cell.length_c   1.000
_cell.angle_alpha   90.00
_cell.angle_beta   90.00
_cell.angle_gamma   90.00
#
_symmetry.space_group_name_H-M   'P 1'
#
loop_
_entity.id
_entity.type
_entity.pdbx_description
1 polymer ?
#
loop_
_entity_poly.entity_id
_entity_poly.type
_entity_poly.pdbx_seq_one_letter_code
_entity_poly.pdbx_strand_id
1 'polypeptide(L)'
;MADSIDGGMSQQRWERTHTYIDHLFSDDADRWSREHEASLDAGLPAISVGATVGRWLTLLTAVCRDGGSKLVVEVGTLGGASALALAGGLAADGKLITIEANPDHVEFARAAIQRSGETRIDVRQGEGLTLLPELVEELGQGSCDLLFLDAIKTEYPGYLDAGLPLLRSGGLIVADNVLGAGDGWIPDSIDDEPSRVAIDQFNRRVSDHPRLQGTILPMRQGLLVARVL
;
A
#
# COMPACT_ATOMS: atom_id res chain seq x y z
N MET A 1 -3.64 -45.82 1.97
CA MET A 1 -2.44 -45.00 2.22
C MET A 1 -2.89 -43.55 2.15
N ALA A 2 -3.26 -43.00 3.29
CA ALA A 2 -3.54 -41.58 3.41
C ALA A 2 -2.19 -40.94 3.67
N ASP A 3 -1.60 -40.34 2.62
CA ASP A 3 -0.45 -39.47 2.82
C ASP A 3 -0.93 -38.30 3.68
N SER A 4 -0.29 -38.17 4.84
CA SER A 4 -0.44 -37.07 5.76
C SER A 4 -0.32 -35.75 5.01
N ILE A 5 -1.41 -34.99 4.92
CA ILE A 5 -1.42 -33.57 4.56
C ILE A 5 -0.89 -32.79 5.78
N ASP A 6 0.29 -33.16 6.25
CA ASP A 6 1.01 -32.50 7.35
C ASP A 6 2.29 -31.88 6.77
N GLY A 7 2.09 -31.14 5.69
CA GLY A 7 3.12 -30.39 4.98
C GLY A 7 2.67 -28.94 4.94
N GLY A 8 2.80 -28.24 6.06
CA GLY A 8 2.64 -26.79 6.13
C GLY A 8 3.51 -26.07 5.07
N MET A 9 3.33 -24.77 4.93
CA MET A 9 4.12 -23.99 3.97
C MET A 9 5.60 -24.00 4.39
N SER A 10 6.44 -24.81 3.73
CA SER A 10 7.89 -24.74 3.92
C SER A 10 8.47 -23.52 3.22
N GLN A 11 9.64 -23.04 3.66
CA GLN A 11 10.33 -21.92 3.01
C GLN A 11 10.55 -22.17 1.51
N GLN A 12 11.01 -23.36 1.15
CA GLN A 12 11.22 -23.72 -0.26
C GLN A 12 9.91 -23.69 -1.07
N ARG A 13 8.80 -24.15 -0.48
CA ARG A 13 7.49 -24.09 -1.14
C ARG A 13 7.01 -22.65 -1.27
N TRP A 14 7.25 -21.82 -0.26
CA TRP A 14 6.95 -20.40 -0.28
C TRP A 14 7.69 -19.67 -1.41
N GLU A 15 9.02 -19.84 -1.49
CA GLU A 15 9.85 -19.23 -2.53
C GLU A 15 9.41 -19.65 -3.93
N ARG A 16 9.22 -20.97 -4.16
CA ARG A 16 8.74 -21.49 -5.45
C ARG A 16 7.36 -20.95 -5.83
N THR A 17 6.49 -20.75 -4.85
CA THR A 17 5.15 -20.18 -5.06
C THR A 17 5.27 -18.72 -5.52
N HIS A 18 6.13 -17.92 -4.87
CA HIS A 18 6.37 -16.54 -5.26
C HIS A 18 6.96 -16.44 -6.66
N THR A 19 8.01 -17.22 -6.96
CA THR A 19 8.62 -17.26 -8.30
C THR A 19 7.61 -17.64 -9.38
N TYR A 20 6.71 -18.60 -9.10
CA TYR A 20 5.66 -18.99 -10.04
C TYR A 20 4.66 -17.86 -10.30
N ILE A 21 4.20 -17.17 -9.25
CA ILE A 21 3.28 -16.04 -9.37
C ILE A 21 3.94 -14.91 -10.15
N ASP A 22 5.17 -14.55 -9.80
CA ASP A 22 5.90 -13.50 -10.48
C ASP A 22 6.06 -13.87 -11.96
N HIS A 23 6.53 -15.07 -12.30
CA HIS A 23 6.66 -15.51 -13.70
C HIS A 23 5.37 -15.42 -14.52
N LEU A 24 4.20 -15.63 -13.90
CA LEU A 24 2.91 -15.57 -14.61
C LEU A 24 2.34 -14.16 -14.73
N PHE A 25 2.58 -13.29 -13.75
CA PHE A 25 1.84 -12.04 -13.59
C PHE A 25 2.73 -10.79 -13.55
N SER A 26 4.06 -10.95 -13.61
CA SER A 26 5.02 -9.85 -13.75
C SER A 26 5.04 -9.23 -15.15
N ASP A 27 4.40 -9.88 -16.13
CA ASP A 27 4.33 -9.46 -17.54
C ASP A 27 3.49 -8.19 -17.81
N ASP A 28 3.17 -7.41 -16.77
CA ASP A 28 2.70 -6.04 -16.97
C ASP A 28 3.86 -5.19 -17.48
N ALA A 29 3.93 -5.08 -18.79
CA ALA A 29 4.93 -4.31 -19.50
C ALA A 29 5.16 -2.93 -18.84
N ASP A 30 6.38 -2.79 -18.32
CA ASP A 30 7.26 -1.62 -18.48
C ASP A 30 7.23 -0.48 -17.45
N ARG A 31 6.20 -0.26 -16.62
CA ARG A 31 6.19 0.98 -15.79
C ARG A 31 6.74 0.80 -14.38
N TRP A 32 6.12 -0.02 -13.54
CA TRP A 32 6.47 -0.08 -12.12
C TRP A 32 7.67 -1.00 -11.82
N SER A 33 7.83 -2.13 -12.52
CA SER A 33 8.97 -3.06 -12.31
C SER A 33 10.32 -2.43 -12.68
N ARG A 34 10.38 -1.67 -13.79
CA ARG A 34 11.62 -0.98 -14.19
C ARG A 34 12.01 0.11 -13.21
N GLU A 35 11.03 0.84 -12.68
CA GLU A 35 11.28 1.91 -11.71
C GLU A 35 11.63 1.34 -10.33
N HIS A 36 11.14 0.13 -10.00
CA HIS A 36 11.63 -0.61 -8.85
C HIS A 36 13.13 -0.93 -8.97
N GLU A 37 13.57 -1.52 -10.08
CA GLU A 37 15.00 -1.80 -10.31
C GLU A 37 15.84 -0.52 -10.31
N ALA A 38 15.38 0.53 -11.00
CA ALA A 38 16.07 1.82 -11.03
C ALA A 38 16.19 2.47 -9.64
N SER A 39 15.21 2.25 -8.75
CA SER A 39 15.28 2.76 -7.37
C SER A 39 16.41 2.09 -6.58
N LEU A 40 16.62 0.79 -6.79
CA LEU A 40 17.71 0.03 -6.17
C LEU A 40 19.07 0.51 -6.69
N ASP A 41 19.19 0.70 -8.01
CA ASP A 41 20.42 1.21 -8.65
C ASP A 41 20.76 2.63 -8.19
N ALA A 42 19.74 3.44 -7.87
CA ALA A 42 19.90 4.78 -7.30
C ALA A 42 20.18 4.79 -5.78
N GLY A 43 20.23 3.61 -5.13
CA GLY A 43 20.54 3.47 -3.71
C GLY A 43 19.36 3.73 -2.76
N LEU A 44 18.12 3.75 -3.27
CA LEU A 44 16.95 3.82 -2.40
C LEU A 44 16.80 2.50 -1.62
N PRO A 45 16.18 2.53 -0.43
CA PRO A 45 15.89 1.33 0.34
C PRO A 45 15.13 0.26 -0.47
N ALA A 46 15.55 -1.00 -0.35
CA ALA A 46 14.95 -2.14 -1.03
C ALA A 46 13.63 -2.61 -0.39
N ILE A 47 12.69 -1.67 -0.21
CA ILE A 47 11.43 -1.86 0.50
C ILE A 47 10.19 -1.62 -0.36
N SER A 48 10.37 -1.30 -1.64
CA SER A 48 9.26 -1.13 -2.58
C SER A 48 8.37 -2.37 -2.66
N VAL A 49 7.10 -2.16 -3.00
CA VAL A 49 6.17 -3.23 -3.32
C VAL A 49 6.69 -4.12 -4.45
N GLY A 50 6.59 -5.43 -4.27
CA GLY A 50 6.92 -6.41 -5.31
C GLY A 50 5.78 -6.60 -6.31
N ALA A 51 6.03 -7.40 -7.36
CA ALA A 51 5.11 -7.59 -8.47
C ALA A 51 3.70 -8.03 -8.08
N THR A 52 3.63 -9.01 -7.18
CA THR A 52 2.34 -9.51 -6.70
C THR A 52 1.52 -8.44 -5.97
N VAL A 53 2.17 -7.61 -5.14
CA VAL A 53 1.49 -6.52 -4.40
C VAL A 53 1.05 -5.42 -5.37
N GLY A 54 1.94 -4.97 -6.26
CA GLY A 54 1.62 -3.95 -7.26
C GLY A 54 0.41 -4.36 -8.11
N ARG A 55 0.38 -5.60 -8.62
CA ARG A 55 -0.77 -6.14 -9.35
C ARG A 55 -2.07 -6.08 -8.55
N TRP A 56 -2.00 -6.47 -7.28
CA TRP A 56 -3.17 -6.47 -6.41
C TRP A 56 -3.68 -5.04 -6.15
N LEU A 57 -2.79 -4.07 -5.96
CA LEU A 57 -3.13 -2.65 -5.85
C LEU A 57 -3.81 -2.13 -7.12
N THR A 58 -3.31 -2.47 -8.32
CA THR A 58 -3.96 -2.12 -9.59
C THR A 58 -5.38 -2.66 -9.65
N LEU A 59 -5.57 -3.94 -9.32
CA LEU A 59 -6.89 -4.59 -9.35
C LEU A 59 -7.85 -3.94 -8.34
N LEU A 60 -7.41 -3.72 -7.10
CA LEU A 60 -8.23 -3.06 -6.08
C LEU A 60 -8.69 -1.67 -6.53
N THR A 61 -7.77 -0.86 -7.07
CA THR A 61 -8.10 0.47 -7.59
C THR A 61 -9.11 0.38 -8.73
N ALA A 62 -8.98 -0.61 -9.62
CA ALA A 62 -9.91 -0.79 -10.74
C ALA A 62 -11.32 -1.24 -10.30
N VAL A 63 -11.43 -2.06 -9.25
CA VAL A 63 -12.72 -2.61 -8.79
C VAL A 63 -13.37 -1.84 -7.65
N CYS A 64 -12.66 -0.92 -7.01
CA CYS A 64 -13.18 -0.12 -5.90
C CYS A 64 -14.39 0.74 -6.30
N ARG A 65 -14.48 1.09 -7.58
CA ARG A 65 -15.58 1.85 -8.17
C ARG A 65 -15.83 1.37 -9.59
N ASP A 66 -17.08 1.41 -10.03
CA ASP A 66 -17.43 1.13 -11.42
C ASP A 66 -16.66 2.07 -12.37
N GLY A 67 -15.95 1.50 -13.33
CA GLY A 67 -15.05 2.22 -14.24
C GLY A 67 -13.70 2.67 -13.65
N GLY A 68 -13.32 2.18 -12.45
CA GLY A 68 -12.07 2.51 -11.77
C GLY A 68 -12.19 3.66 -10.76
N SER A 69 -11.25 3.72 -9.81
CA SER A 69 -11.21 4.80 -8.80
C SER A 69 -11.00 6.17 -9.45
N LYS A 70 -11.72 7.17 -8.93
CA LYS A 70 -11.60 8.58 -9.31
C LYS A 70 -10.54 9.29 -8.48
N LEU A 71 -10.41 8.94 -7.21
CA LEU A 71 -9.40 9.51 -6.33
C LEU A 71 -8.78 8.43 -5.44
N VAL A 72 -7.46 8.30 -5.53
CA VAL A 72 -6.64 7.47 -4.64
C VAL A 72 -5.68 8.38 -3.88
N VAL A 73 -5.49 8.10 -2.59
CA VAL A 73 -4.45 8.72 -1.78
C VAL A 73 -3.48 7.65 -1.29
N GLU A 74 -2.18 7.91 -1.40
CA GLU A 74 -1.11 7.07 -0.90
C GLU A 74 -0.28 7.86 0.12
N VAL A 75 0.10 7.21 1.22
CA VAL A 75 1.05 7.73 2.21
C VAL A 75 2.28 6.85 2.20
N GLY A 76 3.41 7.41 1.75
CA GLY A 76 4.66 6.71 1.45
C GLY A 76 4.81 6.49 -0.06
N THR A 77 5.62 7.34 -0.72
CA THR A 77 5.87 7.22 -2.17
C THR A 77 7.14 6.42 -2.47
N LEU A 78 8.21 6.61 -1.68
CA LEU A 78 9.55 6.10 -1.96
C LEU A 78 9.96 6.44 -3.41
N GLY A 79 10.17 5.43 -4.25
CA GLY A 79 10.55 5.56 -5.65
C GLY A 79 9.37 5.65 -6.62
N GLY A 80 8.13 5.56 -6.13
CA GLY A 80 6.90 5.66 -6.93
C GLY A 80 6.38 4.35 -7.54
N ALA A 81 6.94 3.20 -7.19
CA ALA A 81 6.51 1.91 -7.75
C ALA A 81 5.04 1.57 -7.41
N SER A 82 4.63 1.75 -6.15
CA SER A 82 3.24 1.56 -5.71
C SER A 82 2.30 2.62 -6.30
N ALA A 83 2.73 3.88 -6.37
CA ALA A 83 1.99 4.96 -7.02
C ALA A 83 1.66 4.62 -8.49
N LEU A 84 2.64 4.11 -9.25
CA LEU A 84 2.46 3.67 -10.63
C LEU A 84 1.52 2.47 -10.74
N ALA A 85 1.63 1.51 -9.82
CA ALA A 85 0.76 0.34 -9.77
C ALA A 85 -0.71 0.74 -9.49
N LEU A 86 -0.94 1.60 -8.50
CA LEU A 86 -2.25 2.16 -8.18
C LEU A 86 -2.83 2.95 -9.36
N ALA A 87 -2.01 3.77 -10.03
CA ALA A 87 -2.43 4.54 -11.20
C ALA A 87 -2.95 3.67 -12.37
N GLY A 88 -2.47 2.43 -12.47
CA GLY A 88 -2.96 1.47 -13.46
C GLY A 88 -4.45 1.11 -13.33
N GLY A 89 -5.03 1.24 -12.13
CA GLY A 89 -6.45 0.96 -11.88
C GLY A 89 -7.35 2.19 -11.84
N LEU A 90 -6.81 3.39 -12.03
CA LEU A 90 -7.60 4.62 -12.03
C LEU A 90 -8.56 4.68 -13.23
N ALA A 91 -9.70 5.33 -13.04
CA ALA A 91 -10.55 5.79 -14.13
C ALA A 91 -9.77 6.70 -15.10
N ALA A 92 -10.31 6.90 -16.30
CA ALA A 92 -9.68 7.73 -17.34
C ALA A 92 -9.41 9.18 -16.89
N ASP A 93 -10.31 9.73 -16.07
CA ASP A 93 -10.25 11.04 -15.42
C ASP A 93 -9.88 10.94 -13.92
N GLY A 94 -9.38 9.78 -13.48
CA GLY A 94 -8.97 9.56 -12.11
C GLY A 94 -7.67 10.25 -11.77
N LYS A 95 -7.43 10.48 -10.47
CA LYS A 95 -6.23 11.08 -9.92
C LYS A 95 -5.69 10.24 -8.77
N LEU A 96 -4.38 10.18 -8.65
CA LEU A 96 -3.68 9.68 -7.46
C LEU A 96 -2.89 10.83 -6.83
N ILE A 97 -3.01 10.97 -5.50
CA ILE A 97 -2.17 11.85 -4.71
C ILE A 97 -1.28 10.95 -3.84
N THR A 98 0.03 11.12 -3.92
CA THR A 98 0.99 10.37 -3.09
C THR A 98 1.79 11.33 -2.23
N ILE A 99 1.97 10.97 -0.95
CA ILE A 99 2.63 11.78 0.06
C ILE A 99 4.00 11.18 0.39
N GLU A 100 5.05 12.00 0.31
CA GLU A 100 6.41 11.62 0.70
C GLU A 100 7.12 12.76 1.41
N ALA A 101 7.76 12.45 2.53
CA ALA A 101 8.44 13.43 3.36
C ALA A 101 9.88 13.68 2.88
N ASN A 102 10.57 12.63 2.42
CA ASN A 102 11.97 12.72 2.04
C ASN A 102 12.14 13.42 0.67
N PRO A 103 12.83 14.57 0.60
CA PRO A 103 13.00 15.31 -0.65
C PRO A 103 13.72 14.51 -1.75
N ASP A 104 14.68 13.66 -1.40
CA ASP A 104 15.42 12.87 -2.38
C ASP A 104 14.52 11.80 -3.01
N HIS A 105 13.64 11.18 -2.21
CA HIS A 105 12.63 10.25 -2.69
C HIS A 105 11.60 10.97 -3.57
N VAL A 106 11.14 12.15 -3.18
CA VAL A 106 10.22 12.98 -3.99
C VAL A 106 10.80 13.26 -5.37
N GLU A 107 12.05 13.70 -5.44
CA GLU A 107 12.70 14.00 -6.71
C GLU A 107 12.87 12.75 -7.58
N PHE A 108 13.26 11.62 -6.98
CA PHE A 108 13.32 10.35 -7.70
C PHE A 108 11.94 9.93 -8.24
N ALA A 109 10.92 9.92 -7.39
CA ALA A 109 9.56 9.51 -7.74
C ALA A 109 8.97 10.38 -8.85
N ARG A 110 9.14 11.70 -8.79
CA ARG A 110 8.72 12.63 -9.86
C ARG A 110 9.38 12.27 -11.18
N ALA A 111 10.68 12.01 -11.17
CA ALA A 111 11.41 11.62 -12.38
C ALA A 111 10.95 10.25 -12.91
N ALA A 112 10.70 9.27 -12.04
CA ALA A 112 10.16 7.95 -12.40
C ALA A 112 8.77 8.04 -13.03
N ILE A 113 7.87 8.81 -12.41
CA ILE A 113 6.52 9.06 -12.91
C ILE A 113 6.59 9.74 -14.28
N GLN A 114 7.44 10.76 -14.44
CA GLN A 114 7.64 11.44 -15.71
C GLN A 114 8.14 10.49 -16.81
N ARG A 115 9.14 9.64 -16.52
CA ARG A 115 9.66 8.62 -17.46
C ARG A 115 8.59 7.61 -17.86
N SER A 116 7.72 7.23 -16.92
CA SER A 116 6.62 6.31 -17.20
C SER A 116 5.58 6.90 -18.16
N GLY A 117 5.48 8.23 -18.26
CA GLY A 117 4.45 8.93 -19.03
C GLY A 117 3.06 8.92 -18.37
N GLU A 118 2.99 8.60 -17.08
CA GLU A 118 1.77 8.78 -16.29
C GLU A 118 1.59 10.26 -15.90
N THR A 119 0.38 10.78 -16.04
CA THR A 119 0.06 12.20 -15.82
C THR A 119 -0.99 12.42 -14.73
N ARG A 120 -1.58 11.34 -14.21
CA ARG A 120 -2.63 11.36 -13.19
C ARG A 120 -2.11 11.33 -11.76
N ILE A 121 -0.79 11.26 -11.55
CA ILE A 121 -0.16 11.21 -10.23
C ILE A 121 0.32 12.61 -9.82
N ASP A 122 -0.08 13.02 -8.61
CA ASP A 122 0.33 14.27 -7.94
C ASP A 122 1.17 13.92 -6.70
N VAL A 123 2.47 14.24 -6.73
CA VAL A 123 3.41 13.99 -5.63
C VAL A 123 3.46 15.19 -4.69
N ARG A 124 2.92 15.03 -3.47
CA ARG A 124 2.91 16.04 -2.41
C ARG A 124 4.06 15.78 -1.44
N GLN A 125 4.96 16.74 -1.34
CA GLN A 125 6.08 16.66 -0.40
C GLN A 125 5.65 17.12 0.99
N GLY A 126 5.78 16.25 1.98
CA GLY A 126 5.48 16.56 3.38
C GLY A 126 5.18 15.32 4.21
N GLU A 127 4.96 15.54 5.51
CA GLU A 127 4.64 14.46 6.46
C GLU A 127 3.19 13.99 6.29
N GLY A 128 2.96 12.68 6.34
CA GLY A 128 1.63 12.08 6.19
C GLY A 128 0.62 12.58 7.23
N LEU A 129 1.03 12.70 8.50
CA LEU A 129 0.18 13.20 9.58
C LEU A 129 -0.17 14.69 9.45
N THR A 130 0.59 15.45 8.65
CA THR A 130 0.31 16.85 8.35
C THR A 130 -0.58 16.98 7.11
N LEU A 131 -0.23 16.27 6.04
CA LEU A 131 -0.91 16.42 4.75
C LEU A 131 -2.26 15.70 4.67
N LEU A 132 -2.47 14.60 5.39
CA LEU A 132 -3.78 13.93 5.38
C LEU A 132 -4.92 14.84 5.84
N PRO A 133 -4.83 15.55 6.99
CA PRO A 133 -5.84 16.54 7.39
C PRO A 133 -6.03 17.66 6.36
N GLU A 134 -4.95 18.20 5.81
CA GLU A 134 -5.02 19.24 4.76
C GLU A 134 -5.76 18.74 3.51
N LEU A 135 -5.54 17.49 3.11
CA LEU A 135 -6.28 16.87 2.00
C LEU A 135 -7.77 16.70 2.32
N VAL A 136 -8.14 16.41 3.57
CA VAL A 136 -9.55 16.38 3.99
C VAL A 136 -10.20 17.76 3.84
N GLU A 137 -9.47 18.82 4.17
CA GLU A 137 -9.92 20.21 3.98
C GLU A 137 -9.97 20.61 2.50
N GLU A 138 -8.96 20.24 1.71
CA GLU A 138 -8.83 20.55 0.27
C GLU A 138 -9.89 19.84 -0.56
N LEU A 139 -10.09 18.53 -0.34
CA LEU A 139 -10.90 17.66 -1.19
C LEU A 139 -12.30 17.38 -0.64
N GLY A 140 -12.49 17.65 0.66
CA GLY A 140 -13.72 17.35 1.38
C GLY A 140 -13.81 15.90 1.87
N GLN A 141 -14.65 15.71 2.90
CA GLN A 141 -14.92 14.38 3.46
C GLN A 141 -15.61 13.47 2.43
N GLY A 142 -15.24 12.19 2.43
CA GLY A 142 -15.84 11.21 1.54
C GLY A 142 -15.52 11.41 0.05
N SER A 143 -14.39 12.03 -0.27
CA SER A 143 -13.95 12.30 -1.65
C SER A 143 -13.09 11.17 -2.23
N CYS A 144 -12.40 10.40 -1.39
CA CYS A 144 -11.45 9.38 -1.79
C CYS A 144 -12.07 7.98 -1.89
N ASP A 145 -11.72 7.25 -2.96
CA ASP A 145 -12.12 5.87 -3.19
C ASP A 145 -11.22 4.88 -2.45
N LEU A 146 -9.89 5.10 -2.45
CA LEU A 146 -8.90 4.20 -1.85
C LEU A 146 -7.78 4.97 -1.18
N LEU A 147 -7.50 4.67 0.09
CA LEU A 147 -6.36 5.15 0.86
C LEU A 147 -5.36 4.00 1.06
N PHE A 148 -4.14 4.15 0.55
CA PHE A 148 -3.05 3.21 0.73
C PHE A 148 -2.02 3.74 1.73
N LEU A 149 -1.68 2.95 2.74
CA LEU A 149 -0.72 3.28 3.78
C LEU A 149 0.51 2.37 3.67
N ASP A 150 1.66 2.97 3.35
CA ASP A 150 2.96 2.30 3.32
C ASP A 150 4.11 3.23 3.72
N ALA A 151 3.97 3.86 4.89
CA ALA A 151 4.94 4.79 5.44
C ALA A 151 5.44 4.35 6.83
N ILE A 152 5.67 5.32 7.72
CA ILE A 152 6.22 5.11 9.06
C ILE A 152 5.24 4.30 9.91
N LYS A 153 5.66 3.09 10.31
CA LYS A 153 4.79 2.11 10.98
C LYS A 153 4.29 2.60 12.35
N THR A 154 5.11 3.37 13.08
CA THR A 154 4.70 3.98 14.37
C THR A 154 3.56 5.00 14.22
N GLU A 155 3.32 5.51 13.02
CA GLU A 155 2.30 6.53 12.75
C GLU A 155 0.97 5.96 12.22
N TYR A 156 0.90 4.64 11.96
CA TYR A 156 -0.29 4.00 11.38
C TYR A 156 -1.59 4.27 12.16
N PRO A 157 -1.61 4.23 13.51
CA PRO A 157 -2.81 4.63 14.26
C PRO A 157 -3.25 6.07 13.97
N GLY A 158 -2.30 6.99 13.76
CA GLY A 158 -2.57 8.38 13.40
C GLY A 158 -3.01 8.55 11.95
N TYR A 159 -2.41 7.81 11.01
CA TYR A 159 -2.85 7.81 9.61
C TYR A 159 -4.28 7.31 9.47
N LEU A 160 -4.69 6.31 10.26
CA LEU A 160 -6.09 5.86 10.30
C LEU A 160 -7.04 7.01 10.70
N ASP A 161 -6.74 7.69 11.82
CA ASP A 161 -7.58 8.76 12.34
C ASP A 161 -7.64 9.95 11.37
N ALA A 162 -6.51 10.31 10.75
CA ALA A 162 -6.41 11.43 9.83
C ALA A 162 -7.01 11.14 8.44
N GLY A 163 -6.85 9.91 7.94
CA GLY A 163 -7.24 9.54 6.58
C GLY A 163 -8.67 8.99 6.45
N LEU A 164 -9.22 8.38 7.50
CA LEU A 164 -10.57 7.79 7.45
C LEU A 164 -11.68 8.79 7.04
N PRO A 165 -11.69 10.06 7.48
CA PRO A 165 -12.69 11.04 7.04
C PRO A 165 -12.68 11.32 5.54
N LEU A 166 -11.54 11.12 4.86
CA LEU A 166 -11.40 11.34 3.43
C LEU A 166 -12.15 10.29 2.61
N LEU A 167 -12.31 9.07 3.15
CA LEU A 167 -12.89 7.94 2.42
C LEU A 167 -14.42 7.99 2.36
N ARG A 168 -14.97 7.73 1.18
CA ARG A 168 -16.41 7.59 0.99
C ARG A 168 -16.95 6.28 1.60
N SER A 169 -18.26 6.20 1.78
CA SER A 169 -18.91 4.89 1.99
C SER A 169 -18.62 3.97 0.80
N GLY A 170 -18.25 2.74 1.12
CA GLY A 170 -17.74 1.74 0.17
C GLY A 170 -16.31 1.98 -0.32
N GLY A 171 -15.61 3.01 0.15
CA GLY A 171 -14.17 3.20 -0.12
C GLY A 171 -13.32 2.21 0.67
N LEU A 172 -12.03 2.12 0.31
CA LEU A 172 -11.09 1.14 0.86
C LEU A 172 -9.94 1.81 1.61
N ILE A 173 -9.58 1.25 2.76
CA ILE A 173 -8.26 1.41 3.38
C ILE A 173 -7.46 0.17 3.04
N VAL A 174 -6.24 0.37 2.58
CA VAL A 174 -5.25 -0.68 2.33
C VAL A 174 -3.97 -0.29 3.09
N ALA A 175 -3.37 -1.23 3.82
CA ALA A 175 -2.13 -0.97 4.56
C ALA A 175 -1.15 -2.14 4.42
N ASP A 176 0.13 -1.83 4.18
CA ASP A 176 1.20 -2.83 4.00
C ASP A 176 2.01 -3.05 5.28
N ASN A 177 2.61 -4.23 5.38
CA ASN A 177 3.43 -4.72 6.50
C ASN A 177 2.68 -4.72 7.84
N VAL A 178 1.41 -5.15 7.83
CA VAL A 178 0.56 -5.17 9.03
C VAL A 178 0.71 -6.42 9.90
N LEU A 179 1.58 -7.36 9.54
CA LEU A 179 1.94 -8.54 10.33
C LEU A 179 3.42 -8.55 10.72
N GLY A 180 4.30 -7.88 9.97
CA GLY A 180 5.72 -7.80 10.23
C GLY A 180 6.18 -6.36 10.41
N ALA A 181 6.85 -6.07 11.53
CA ALA A 181 7.43 -4.75 11.82
C ALA A 181 8.77 -4.90 12.55
N GLY A 182 9.76 -4.11 12.12
CA GLY A 182 11.17 -4.37 12.46
C GLY A 182 11.60 -5.75 11.95
N ASP A 183 12.32 -6.50 12.79
CA ASP A 183 12.80 -7.86 12.47
C ASP A 183 11.87 -8.98 12.96
N GLY A 184 10.64 -8.65 13.37
CA GLY A 184 9.71 -9.58 14.02
C GLY A 184 8.28 -9.54 13.50
N TRP A 185 7.47 -10.48 13.98
CA TRP A 185 6.07 -10.66 13.58
C TRP A 185 5.12 -10.45 14.75
N ILE A 186 4.02 -9.75 14.50
CA ILE A 186 3.01 -9.41 15.51
C ILE A 186 2.35 -10.66 16.12
N PRO A 187 1.96 -11.70 15.34
CA PRO A 187 1.39 -12.91 15.93
C PRO A 187 2.34 -13.68 16.83
N ASP A 188 3.66 -13.52 16.67
CA ASP A 188 4.67 -14.24 17.45
C ASP A 188 4.88 -13.58 18.82
N SER A 189 5.03 -12.25 18.84
CA SER A 189 5.15 -11.47 20.08
C SER A 189 4.92 -9.99 19.80
N ILE A 190 4.11 -9.36 20.66
CA ILE A 190 4.08 -7.90 20.81
C ILE A 190 5.05 -7.58 21.95
N ASP A 191 6.30 -7.27 21.59
CA ASP A 191 7.33 -6.83 22.53
C ASP A 191 7.38 -5.29 22.59
N ASP A 192 8.42 -4.74 23.23
CA ASP A 192 8.58 -3.29 23.42
C ASP A 192 9.07 -2.56 22.14
N GLU A 193 9.12 -3.22 20.98
CA GLU A 193 9.49 -2.56 19.73
C GLU A 193 8.35 -1.63 19.26
N PRO A 194 8.60 -0.31 19.11
CA PRO A 194 7.53 0.66 18.89
C PRO A 194 6.67 0.41 17.65
N SER A 195 7.27 -0.09 16.56
CA SER A 195 6.55 -0.35 15.31
C SER A 195 5.56 -1.50 15.47
N ARG A 196 5.94 -2.61 16.10
CA ARG A 196 5.04 -3.75 16.39
C ARG A 196 3.90 -3.34 17.31
N VAL A 197 4.16 -2.54 18.34
CA VAL A 197 3.12 -2.01 19.22
C VAL A 197 2.12 -1.15 18.44
N ALA A 198 2.61 -0.23 17.60
CA ALA A 198 1.76 0.66 16.82
C ALA A 198 0.94 -0.09 15.75
N ILE A 199 1.52 -1.10 15.09
CA ILE A 199 0.81 -1.89 14.09
C ILE A 199 -0.23 -2.82 14.74
N ASP A 200 0.05 -3.44 15.89
CA ASP A 200 -0.98 -4.19 16.64
C ASP A 200 -2.14 -3.26 17.04
N GLN A 201 -1.83 -2.05 17.52
CA GLN A 201 -2.83 -1.05 17.83
C GLN A 201 -3.66 -0.67 16.59
N PHE A 202 -3.02 -0.43 15.45
CA PHE A 202 -3.68 -0.14 14.18
C PHE A 202 -4.61 -1.29 13.76
N ASN A 203 -4.12 -2.54 13.79
CA ASN A 203 -4.90 -3.72 13.42
C ASN A 203 -6.15 -3.89 14.29
N ARG A 204 -6.00 -3.76 15.62
CA ARG A 204 -7.13 -3.81 16.56
C ARG A 204 -8.11 -2.69 16.28
N ARG A 205 -7.62 -1.46 16.08
CA ARG A 205 -8.47 -0.31 15.76
C ARG A 205 -9.28 -0.57 14.50
N VAL A 206 -8.67 -1.07 13.41
CA VAL A 206 -9.41 -1.40 12.18
C VAL A 206 -10.43 -2.51 12.41
N SER A 207 -10.05 -3.59 13.12
CA SER A 207 -10.92 -4.73 13.40
C SER A 207 -12.15 -4.36 14.24
N ASP A 208 -11.96 -3.48 15.23
CA ASP A 208 -13.02 -3.08 16.18
C ASP A 208 -13.78 -1.83 15.72
N HIS A 209 -13.37 -1.18 14.62
CA HIS A 209 -13.96 0.07 14.18
C HIS A 209 -15.39 -0.15 13.64
N PRO A 210 -16.43 0.54 14.16
CA PRO A 210 -17.82 0.26 13.80
C PRO A 210 -18.18 0.63 12.34
N ARG A 211 -17.33 1.40 11.67
CA ARG A 211 -17.50 1.79 10.26
C ARG A 211 -16.59 1.03 9.29
N LEU A 212 -15.78 0.08 9.76
CA LEU A 212 -14.86 -0.67 8.91
C LEU A 212 -15.23 -2.14 8.91
N GLN A 213 -15.13 -2.75 7.74
CA GLN A 213 -15.20 -4.19 7.56
C GLN A 213 -13.97 -4.63 6.78
N GLY A 214 -13.06 -5.34 7.44
CA GLY A 214 -11.76 -5.68 6.84
C GLY A 214 -11.22 -7.05 7.23
N THR A 215 -10.09 -7.38 6.61
CA THR A 215 -9.30 -8.59 6.87
C THR A 215 -7.82 -8.32 6.58
N ILE A 216 -6.95 -9.22 7.03
CA ILE A 216 -5.52 -9.22 6.70
C ILE A 216 -5.22 -10.45 5.82
N LEU A 217 -4.57 -10.21 4.68
CA LEU A 217 -4.06 -11.24 3.80
C LEU A 217 -2.61 -11.56 4.21
N PRO A 218 -2.28 -12.82 4.53
CA PRO A 218 -0.94 -13.22 4.97
C PRO A 218 0.01 -13.38 3.76
N MET A 219 0.12 -12.33 2.95
CA MET A 219 1.06 -12.22 1.85
C MET A 219 2.20 -11.30 2.26
N ARG A 220 3.46 -11.71 2.00
CA ARG A 220 4.65 -11.01 2.53
C ARG A 220 4.48 -10.74 4.02
N GLN A 221 4.72 -9.51 4.48
CA GLN A 221 4.56 -9.07 5.87
C GLN A 221 3.11 -8.66 6.22
N GLY A 222 2.12 -9.09 5.44
CA GLY A 222 0.70 -8.85 5.69
C GLY A 222 0.16 -7.61 5.01
N LEU A 223 -0.96 -7.77 4.32
CA LEU A 223 -1.72 -6.68 3.71
C LEU A 223 -3.11 -6.60 4.31
N LEU A 224 -3.43 -5.47 4.94
CA LEU A 224 -4.78 -5.20 5.43
C LEU A 224 -5.60 -4.58 4.30
N VAL A 225 -6.86 -5.01 4.19
CA VAL A 225 -7.88 -4.33 3.39
C VAL A 225 -9.14 -4.17 4.24
N ALA A 226 -9.68 -2.96 4.30
CA ALA A 226 -10.92 -2.67 5.00
C ALA A 226 -11.81 -1.74 4.18
N ARG A 227 -13.08 -2.10 4.05
CA ARG A 227 -14.11 -1.28 3.42
C ARG A 227 -14.79 -0.39 4.45
N VAL A 228 -15.03 0.87 4.08
CA VAL A 228 -15.88 1.79 4.84
C VAL A 228 -17.35 1.43 4.61
N LEU A 229 -18.11 1.23 5.69
CA LEU A 229 -19.56 0.95 5.67
C LEU A 229 -20.37 2.22 5.35
#